data_AF-A0A1Z1WEQ4-F1
#
_entry.id   AF-A0A1Z1WEQ4-F1
#
_cell.length_a   1.000
_cell.length_b   1.000
_cell.length_c   1.000
_cell.angle_alpha   90.00
_cell.angle_beta   90.00
_cell.angle_gamma   90.00
#
_symmetry.space_group_name_H-M   'P 1'
#
loop_
_entity.id
_entity.type
_entity.pdbx_description
1 polymer ?
#
loop_
_entity_poly.entity_id
_entity_poly.type
_entity_poly.pdbx_seq_one_letter_code
_entity_poly.pdbx_strand_id
1 'polypeptide(L)'
;MVDPEQTSPATETPAHLDPAASPAHPDRRLVLIDASVAAARTAHSLPYQTFFVQRPGSPVQDLVDDHSGFYTVDFAQDSGPGDSGLGDSEPEASVPEAFTDFVTQVLRPLAPMAVVGLSPAGQRAAAVANSLLGTSGIATEDLERLTQSPPATAPSGGRLGTSGNRTPKPAALFVNHHSYAHFQRGGRHFLPTSELDVHLVTRNQFHGGVRGLEQNPVTQVSMCDPEEEDRWRAACEWTLRTHPVGRVIAVHERAVLLAAEMRSKFGLPGMDFETATLFRDKLRMKEAVRASGAAVVPDFSALDSPADLMNVDWSTGRKVIKSRWGLAAKDLFMVDTLDEARDLVAGLDLSGAHYGIEEFVTGQIYHCDSVVQNGEIRFSSVARYLTDPAGYRPGGIFGTVLVRDGDLAKRITELSAAVLAALGIKDGTTHLELFHTPADELVFCEVAGRPPGGVIPPVIEWQYGFNIVEAQIRLDAGLDIRLGTDPAAPGGGTCGFLAFYPGGGETRAIAPARLAELGVVEHIATSGAGNGRGGVRHSTDFLDSYVIKAPDDDTLLRRIDDLQDAYRR
;
A
#
# COMPACT_ATOMS: atom_id res chain seq x y z
N MET A 1 -21.73 -6.37 39.29
CA MET A 1 -20.32 -6.64 39.64
C MET A 1 -19.75 -7.57 38.58
N VAL A 2 -19.31 -6.97 37.47
CA VAL A 2 -18.41 -7.56 36.47
C VAL A 2 -17.53 -6.37 36.06
N ASP A 3 -16.23 -6.60 36.05
CA ASP A 3 -15.14 -5.63 36.15
C ASP A 3 -14.94 -4.81 34.85
N PRO A 4 -14.83 -3.46 34.89
CA PRO A 4 -14.53 -2.62 33.74
C PRO A 4 -13.07 -2.13 33.78
N GLU A 5 -12.10 -2.99 33.48
CA GLU A 5 -10.70 -2.57 33.34
C GLU A 5 -9.95 -3.49 32.37
N GLN A 6 -10.04 -3.22 31.06
CA GLN A 6 -9.02 -3.58 30.06
C GLN A 6 -9.01 -2.53 28.94
N THR A 7 -8.58 -1.31 29.26
CA THR A 7 -8.00 -0.41 28.27
C THR A 7 -6.63 -0.97 27.87
N SER A 8 -6.47 -1.38 26.61
CA SER A 8 -5.15 -1.71 26.05
C SER A 8 -4.24 -0.47 26.20
N PRO A 9 -2.98 -0.61 26.66
CA PRO A 9 -2.10 0.52 26.84
C PRO A 9 -1.82 1.16 25.47
N ALA A 10 -2.03 2.47 25.40
CA ALA A 10 -1.54 3.29 24.32
C ALA A 10 -0.05 2.99 24.13
N THR A 11 0.32 2.46 22.97
CA THR A 11 1.71 2.31 22.56
C THR A 11 2.30 3.71 22.39
N GLU A 12 2.99 4.20 23.43
CA GLU A 12 3.92 5.32 23.29
C GLU A 12 4.89 4.97 22.16
N THR A 13 4.77 5.70 21.05
CA THR A 13 5.73 5.66 19.95
C THR A 13 6.63 6.89 20.12
N PRO A 14 7.96 6.77 19.94
CA PRO A 14 8.87 7.89 20.22
C PRO A 14 8.52 9.11 19.36
N ALA A 15 8.72 10.30 19.91
CA ALA A 15 8.71 11.55 19.17
C ALA A 15 9.57 11.41 17.90
N HIS A 16 9.11 12.00 16.79
CA HIS A 16 9.83 12.09 15.53
C HIS A 16 11.30 12.44 15.78
N LEU A 17 12.18 11.44 15.63
CA LEU A 17 13.59 11.70 15.43
C LEU A 17 13.72 12.36 14.05
N ASP A 18 14.50 13.44 14.03
CA ASP A 18 14.94 14.14 12.84
C ASP A 18 15.41 13.11 11.77
N PRO A 19 14.97 13.17 10.50
CA PRO A 19 15.51 12.30 9.44
C PRO A 19 17.03 12.46 9.27
N ALA A 20 17.65 13.50 9.84
CA ALA A 20 19.10 13.68 9.93
C ALA A 20 19.76 12.96 11.12
N ALA A 21 19.02 12.23 11.96
CA ALA A 21 19.53 11.58 13.17
C ALA A 21 19.94 10.10 12.98
N SER A 22 19.91 9.57 11.77
CA SER A 22 20.54 8.27 11.49
C SER A 22 22.04 8.46 11.22
N PRO A 23 22.94 7.81 11.97
CA PRO A 23 24.38 7.83 11.69
C PRO A 23 24.75 7.03 10.41
N ALA A 24 23.79 6.41 9.74
CA ALA A 24 24.00 5.61 8.54
C ALA A 24 24.20 6.49 7.30
N HIS A 25 25.36 6.36 6.66
CA HIS A 25 25.57 6.96 5.34
C HIS A 25 24.82 6.15 4.27
N PRO A 26 23.98 6.77 3.41
CA PRO A 26 23.17 6.08 2.39
C PRO A 26 24.01 5.27 1.39
N ASP A 27 25.29 5.61 1.24
CA ASP A 27 26.23 4.94 0.32
C ASP A 27 27.02 3.79 0.98
N ARG A 28 26.90 3.59 2.30
CA ARG A 28 27.62 2.55 3.05
C ARG A 28 26.68 1.41 3.42
N ARG A 29 26.36 0.58 2.43
CA ARG A 29 25.43 -0.55 2.59
C ARG A 29 26.15 -1.82 3.03
N LEU A 30 25.67 -2.45 4.10
CA LEU A 30 26.23 -3.67 4.67
C LEU A 30 25.18 -4.78 4.68
N VAL A 31 25.50 -5.93 4.08
CA VAL A 31 24.63 -7.11 4.14
C VAL A 31 25.11 -8.03 5.26
N LEU A 32 24.21 -8.40 6.17
CA LEU A 32 24.47 -9.32 7.27
C LEU A 32 23.66 -10.60 7.09
N ILE A 33 24.36 -11.73 6.96
CA ILE A 33 23.73 -13.06 6.80
C ILE A 33 23.69 -13.80 8.13
N ASP A 34 22.51 -14.30 8.49
CA ASP A 34 22.25 -15.12 9.69
C ASP A 34 22.60 -14.39 11.01
N ALA A 35 22.21 -13.12 11.10
CA ALA A 35 22.43 -12.27 12.28
C ALA A 35 21.56 -12.70 13.47
N SER A 36 22.13 -12.68 14.68
CA SER A 36 21.35 -12.75 15.93
C SER A 36 20.72 -11.39 16.27
N VAL A 37 19.72 -11.36 17.14
CA VAL A 37 19.12 -10.10 17.66
C VAL A 37 20.18 -9.21 18.31
N ALA A 38 21.15 -9.80 19.03
CA ALA A 38 22.25 -9.04 19.62
C ALA A 38 23.16 -8.42 18.55
N ALA A 39 23.49 -9.18 17.50
CA ALA A 39 24.30 -8.67 16.40
C ALA A 39 23.56 -7.58 15.59
N ALA A 40 22.25 -7.72 15.38
CA ALA A 40 21.43 -6.70 14.72
C ALA A 40 21.40 -5.39 15.52
N ARG A 41 21.22 -5.46 16.85
CA ARG A 41 21.31 -4.27 17.73
C ARG A 41 22.67 -3.58 17.64
N THR A 42 23.75 -4.36 17.60
CA THR A 42 25.09 -3.82 17.37
C THR A 42 25.18 -3.16 16.00
N ALA A 43 24.66 -3.80 14.95
CA ALA A 43 24.70 -3.30 13.59
C ALA A 43 23.99 -1.95 13.43
N HIS A 44 22.86 -1.74 14.11
CA HIS A 44 22.14 -0.45 14.11
C HIS A 44 22.95 0.71 14.73
N SER A 45 23.98 0.40 15.55
CA SER A 45 24.89 1.41 16.11
C SER A 45 26.10 1.73 15.21
N LEU A 46 26.25 1.02 14.09
CA LEU A 46 27.35 1.20 13.16
C LEU A 46 26.98 2.21 12.06
N PRO A 47 27.95 2.85 11.39
CA PRO A 47 27.70 3.86 10.36
C PRO A 47 27.34 3.24 8.99
N TYR A 48 26.48 2.22 9.00
CA TYR A 48 26.05 1.47 7.82
C TYR A 48 24.53 1.49 7.69
N GLN A 49 24.02 1.55 6.45
CA GLN A 49 22.68 1.07 6.17
C GLN A 49 22.71 -0.45 6.10
N THR A 50 21.98 -1.12 7.00
CA THR A 50 22.08 -2.57 7.16
C THR A 50 20.97 -3.31 6.43
N PHE A 51 21.32 -4.43 5.82
CA PHE A 51 20.40 -5.32 5.12
C PHE A 51 20.58 -6.73 5.67
N PHE A 52 19.54 -7.25 6.32
CA PHE A 52 19.58 -8.56 6.93
C PHE A 52 19.11 -9.62 5.94
N VAL A 53 19.89 -10.68 5.79
CA VAL A 53 19.54 -11.86 5.01
C VAL A 53 19.41 -13.03 5.99
N GLN A 54 18.18 -13.52 6.12
CA GLN A 54 17.78 -14.50 7.13
C GLN A 54 17.12 -15.70 6.48
N ARG A 55 17.03 -16.83 7.19
CA ARG A 55 16.20 -17.94 6.74
C ARG A 55 14.71 -17.62 6.96
N PRO A 56 13.81 -18.18 6.14
CA PRO A 56 12.37 -18.09 6.39
C PRO A 56 12.02 -18.47 7.84
N GLY A 57 11.14 -17.67 8.48
CA GLY A 57 10.75 -17.87 9.87
C GLY A 57 11.61 -17.17 10.93
N SER A 58 12.71 -16.50 10.55
CA SER A 58 13.47 -15.64 11.47
C SER A 58 12.63 -14.45 11.99
N PRO A 59 12.85 -13.99 13.24
CA PRO A 59 12.06 -12.94 13.86
C PRO A 59 12.38 -11.56 13.27
N VAL A 60 11.69 -11.18 12.18
CA VAL A 60 11.97 -9.92 11.45
C VAL A 60 11.92 -8.67 12.34
N GLN A 61 10.94 -8.57 13.23
CA GLN A 61 10.72 -7.37 14.06
C GLN A 61 11.90 -7.06 14.98
N ASP A 62 12.57 -8.11 15.47
CA ASP A 62 13.69 -7.97 16.40
C ASP A 62 15.01 -7.62 15.69
N LEU A 63 15.01 -7.70 14.36
CA LEU A 63 16.19 -7.54 13.53
C LEU A 63 16.21 -6.23 12.76
N VAL A 64 15.05 -5.61 12.49
CA VAL A 64 14.97 -4.43 11.62
C VAL A 64 14.66 -3.16 12.40
N ASP A 65 15.37 -2.10 12.08
CA ASP A 65 14.97 -0.73 12.42
C ASP A 65 14.29 -0.05 11.22
N ASP A 66 13.97 1.23 11.39
CA ASP A 66 13.27 2.06 10.41
C ASP A 66 13.96 2.08 9.02
N HIS A 67 15.30 1.99 8.97
CA HIS A 67 16.09 2.14 7.73
C HIS A 67 16.69 0.83 7.20
N SER A 68 16.54 -0.25 7.96
CA SER A 68 17.05 -1.56 7.60
C SER A 68 16.28 -2.17 6.45
N GLY A 69 16.97 -2.92 5.59
CA GLY A 69 16.35 -3.87 4.67
C GLY A 69 16.34 -5.28 5.25
N PHE A 70 15.44 -6.13 4.77
CA PHE A 70 15.33 -7.50 5.26
C PHE A 70 14.87 -8.44 4.17
N TYR A 71 15.58 -9.56 4.01
CA TYR A 71 15.25 -10.58 3.04
C TYR A 71 15.27 -11.94 3.70
N THR A 72 14.32 -12.78 3.33
CA THR A 72 14.33 -14.20 3.69
C THR A 72 14.64 -15.05 2.47
N VAL A 73 15.65 -15.88 2.61
CA VAL A 73 16.13 -16.80 1.58
C VAL A 73 16.76 -17.99 2.27
N ASP A 74 16.53 -19.18 1.72
CA ASP A 74 17.27 -20.35 2.18
C ASP A 74 18.69 -20.31 1.61
N PHE A 75 19.67 -20.24 2.50
CA PHE A 75 21.10 -20.17 2.18
C PHE A 75 21.90 -21.35 2.74
N ALA A 76 21.23 -22.38 3.28
CA ALA A 76 21.86 -23.55 3.83
C ALA A 76 21.09 -24.82 3.47
N GLN A 77 21.72 -25.77 2.78
CA GLN A 77 21.14 -27.10 2.66
C GLN A 77 21.20 -27.80 4.03
N ASP A 78 20.03 -28.14 4.60
CA ASP A 78 19.97 -29.10 5.68
C ASP A 78 20.43 -30.45 5.12
N SER A 79 21.55 -30.97 5.61
CA SER A 79 21.90 -32.37 5.39
C SER A 79 20.78 -33.21 6.00
N GLY A 80 19.95 -33.81 5.13
CA GLY A 80 18.96 -34.80 5.55
C GLY A 80 19.63 -35.90 6.38
N PRO A 81 18.88 -36.65 7.21
CA PRO A 81 19.47 -37.73 8.00
C PRO A 81 20.20 -38.68 7.06
N GLY A 82 21.53 -38.65 7.11
CA GLY A 82 22.39 -39.32 6.17
C GLY A 82 22.17 -40.83 6.22
N ASP A 83 22.06 -41.42 5.04
CA ASP A 83 22.47 -42.81 4.86
C ASP A 83 23.96 -42.86 5.23
N SER A 84 24.27 -43.50 6.37
CA SER A 84 25.62 -43.68 6.88
C SER A 84 26.37 -44.68 6.00
N GLY A 85 26.68 -44.27 4.78
CA GLY A 85 27.57 -44.94 3.84
C GLY A 85 28.98 -44.38 3.99
N LEU A 86 29.84 -45.17 4.62
CA LEU A 86 31.27 -44.94 4.86
C LEU A 86 32.00 -44.20 3.72
N GLY A 87 32.52 -43.01 4.04
CA GLY A 87 33.49 -42.24 3.26
C GLY A 87 33.80 -40.92 3.97
N ASP A 88 35.04 -40.75 4.45
CA ASP A 88 35.53 -39.57 5.20
C ASP A 88 35.69 -38.32 4.31
N SER A 89 34.59 -37.85 3.74
CA SER A 89 34.46 -36.49 3.23
C SER A 89 33.06 -36.04 3.57
N GLU A 90 32.91 -35.18 4.59
CA GLU A 90 31.66 -34.43 4.73
C GLU A 90 31.39 -33.76 3.38
N PRO A 91 30.21 -33.95 2.76
CA PRO A 91 29.90 -33.24 1.54
C PRO A 91 30.06 -31.75 1.81
N GLU A 92 30.91 -31.06 1.04
CA GLU A 92 31.00 -29.60 1.08
C GLU A 92 29.58 -29.06 0.96
N ALA A 93 29.04 -28.52 2.05
CA ALA A 93 27.67 -28.03 2.09
C ALA A 93 27.54 -26.87 1.10
N SER A 94 27.04 -27.17 -0.10
CA SER A 94 26.84 -26.18 -1.16
C SER A 94 25.68 -25.25 -0.79
N VAL A 95 25.82 -23.97 -1.16
CA VAL A 95 24.70 -23.02 -1.06
C VAL A 95 23.64 -23.33 -2.13
N PRO A 96 22.34 -23.18 -1.84
CA PRO A 96 21.28 -23.40 -2.83
C PRO A 96 21.40 -22.49 -4.05
N GLU A 97 21.00 -22.98 -5.23
CA GLU A 97 20.96 -22.19 -6.47
C GLU A 97 20.07 -20.93 -6.31
N ALA A 98 18.92 -21.07 -5.64
CA ALA A 98 18.04 -19.95 -5.33
C ALA A 98 18.74 -18.82 -4.53
N PHE A 99 19.74 -19.15 -3.71
CA PHE A 99 20.55 -18.14 -3.01
C PHE A 99 21.53 -17.44 -3.95
N THR A 100 22.17 -18.17 -4.85
CA THR A 100 23.04 -17.59 -5.89
C THR A 100 22.27 -16.62 -6.80
N ASP A 101 21.04 -17.01 -7.18
CA ASP A 101 20.12 -16.16 -7.93
C ASP A 101 19.69 -14.93 -7.12
N PHE A 102 19.42 -15.11 -5.83
CA PHE A 102 19.11 -14.01 -4.91
C PHE A 102 20.25 -12.98 -4.86
N VAL A 103 21.50 -13.45 -4.73
CA VAL A 103 22.67 -12.58 -4.74
C VAL A 103 22.74 -11.78 -6.05
N THR A 104 22.52 -12.43 -7.18
CA THR A 104 22.69 -11.80 -8.49
C THR A 104 21.56 -10.84 -8.84
N GLN A 105 20.31 -11.18 -8.51
CA GLN A 105 19.14 -10.40 -8.90
C GLN A 105 18.76 -9.37 -7.84
N VAL A 106 18.90 -9.67 -6.55
CA VAL A 106 18.41 -8.82 -5.46
C VAL A 106 19.54 -8.08 -4.75
N LEU A 107 20.66 -8.75 -4.42
CA LEU A 107 21.77 -8.07 -3.72
C LEU A 107 22.70 -7.29 -4.67
N ARG A 108 22.85 -7.68 -5.93
CA ARG A 108 23.71 -6.93 -6.86
C ARG A 108 23.22 -5.50 -7.11
N PRO A 109 21.92 -5.24 -7.36
CA PRO A 109 21.42 -3.86 -7.47
C PRO A 109 21.55 -3.04 -6.19
N LEU A 110 21.61 -3.71 -5.03
CA LEU A 110 21.88 -3.04 -3.75
C LEU A 110 23.29 -2.45 -3.71
N ALA A 111 24.23 -2.95 -4.51
CA ALA A 111 25.63 -2.55 -4.53
C ALA A 111 26.24 -2.48 -3.11
N PRO A 112 26.15 -3.57 -2.31
CA PRO A 112 26.65 -3.54 -0.94
C PRO A 112 28.17 -3.36 -0.94
N MET A 113 28.67 -2.64 0.06
CA MET A 113 30.11 -2.48 0.28
C MET A 113 30.75 -3.81 0.72
N ALA A 114 30.02 -4.59 1.51
CA ALA A 114 30.47 -5.86 2.08
C ALA A 114 29.29 -6.78 2.37
N VAL A 115 29.55 -8.10 2.36
CA VAL A 115 28.64 -9.13 2.84
C VAL A 115 29.32 -9.90 3.97
N VAL A 116 28.69 -9.96 5.15
CA VAL A 116 29.27 -10.58 6.34
C VAL A 116 28.34 -11.67 6.87
N GLY A 117 28.87 -12.87 7.05
CA GLY A 117 28.17 -13.99 7.67
C GLY A 117 28.44 -14.08 9.16
N LEU A 118 27.39 -14.17 9.97
CA LEU A 118 27.47 -14.13 11.44
C LEU A 118 27.25 -15.50 12.11
N SER A 119 27.12 -16.56 11.31
CA SER A 119 27.10 -17.96 11.73
C SER A 119 27.95 -18.81 10.77
N PRO A 120 28.27 -20.08 11.09
CA PRO A 120 28.98 -20.96 10.15
C PRO A 120 28.28 -21.11 8.79
N ALA A 121 26.94 -21.20 8.80
CA ALA A 121 26.16 -21.25 7.56
C ALA A 121 26.17 -19.90 6.83
N GLY A 122 25.98 -18.82 7.57
CA GLY A 122 26.04 -17.46 7.04
C GLY A 122 27.40 -17.11 6.46
N GLN A 123 28.51 -17.61 7.04
CA GLN A 123 29.87 -17.38 6.56
C GLN A 123 30.11 -18.05 5.20
N ARG A 124 29.63 -19.28 5.01
CA ARG A 124 29.67 -19.94 3.70
C ARG A 124 28.86 -19.18 2.66
N ALA A 125 27.64 -18.79 3.02
CA ALA A 125 26.78 -17.97 2.16
C ALA A 125 27.42 -16.62 1.80
N ALA A 126 28.03 -15.95 2.78
CA ALA A 126 28.72 -14.68 2.57
C ALA A 126 29.95 -14.82 1.69
N ALA A 127 30.71 -15.92 1.79
CA ALA A 127 31.84 -16.18 0.90
C ALA A 127 31.41 -16.27 -0.56
N VAL A 128 30.33 -17.00 -0.84
CA VAL A 128 29.75 -17.07 -2.20
C VAL A 128 29.25 -15.71 -2.65
N ALA A 129 28.50 -15.01 -1.80
CA ALA A 129 27.96 -13.70 -2.13
C ALA A 129 29.07 -12.68 -2.46
N ASN A 130 30.13 -12.60 -1.64
CA ASN A 130 31.26 -11.71 -1.88
C ASN A 130 31.98 -12.05 -3.19
N SER A 131 32.16 -13.34 -3.50
CA SER A 131 32.77 -13.77 -4.76
C SER A 131 31.96 -13.32 -5.98
N LEU A 132 30.64 -13.40 -5.92
CA LEU A 132 29.75 -13.01 -7.03
C LEU A 132 29.62 -11.49 -7.20
N LEU A 133 29.65 -10.77 -6.09
CA LEU A 133 29.47 -9.31 -6.05
C LEU A 133 30.79 -8.54 -6.20
N GLY A 134 31.93 -9.20 -5.99
CA GLY A 134 33.25 -8.54 -6.00
C GLY A 134 33.46 -7.62 -4.80
N THR A 135 32.83 -7.93 -3.66
CA THR A 135 32.86 -7.09 -2.45
C THR A 135 33.97 -7.51 -1.50
N SER A 136 34.48 -6.54 -0.73
CA SER A 136 35.52 -6.75 0.29
C SER A 136 34.92 -6.86 1.70
N GLY A 137 35.74 -7.23 2.69
CA GLY A 137 35.33 -7.22 4.10
C GLY A 137 35.13 -5.81 4.67
N ILE A 138 34.63 -5.75 5.91
CA ILE A 138 34.53 -4.52 6.72
C ILE A 138 35.78 -4.32 7.59
N ALA A 139 35.88 -3.18 8.27
CA ALA A 139 36.93 -2.94 9.26
C ALA A 139 36.92 -4.03 10.36
N THR A 140 38.10 -4.50 10.76
CA THR A 140 38.23 -5.59 11.75
C THR A 140 37.53 -5.26 13.06
N GLU A 141 37.61 -4.02 13.53
CA GLU A 141 36.94 -3.55 14.75
C GLU A 141 35.41 -3.68 14.68
N ASP A 142 34.81 -3.37 13.53
CA ASP A 142 33.37 -3.53 13.32
C ASP A 142 32.98 -5.01 13.26
N LEU A 143 33.80 -5.84 12.60
CA LEU A 143 33.59 -7.30 12.54
C LEU A 143 33.68 -7.93 13.93
N GLU A 144 34.64 -7.50 14.75
CA GLU A 144 34.78 -7.95 16.14
C GLU A 144 33.55 -7.57 16.97
N ARG A 145 33.04 -6.34 16.85
CA ARG A 145 31.82 -5.91 17.54
C ARG A 145 30.60 -6.76 17.15
N LEU A 146 30.45 -7.08 15.85
CA LEU A 146 29.35 -7.91 15.34
C LEU A 146 29.47 -9.38 15.78
N THR A 147 30.69 -9.91 15.95
CA THR A 147 30.94 -11.34 16.27
C THR A 147 31.10 -11.62 17.76
N GLN A 148 31.43 -10.62 18.59
CA GLN A 148 31.52 -10.74 20.07
C GLN A 148 30.15 -10.81 20.76
N SER A 149 29.06 -10.61 20.02
CA SER A 149 27.70 -10.78 20.52
C SER A 149 27.40 -12.29 20.63
N PRO A 150 26.85 -12.79 21.75
CA PRO A 150 26.63 -14.23 21.92
C PRO A 150 25.82 -14.79 20.75
N PRO A 151 26.12 -16.03 20.30
CA PRO A 151 25.36 -16.67 19.23
C PRO A 151 23.88 -16.69 19.60
N ALA A 152 23.01 -16.58 18.59
CA ALA A 152 21.57 -16.62 18.79
C ALA A 152 21.21 -17.79 19.72
N THR A 153 20.56 -17.50 20.86
CA THR A 153 19.84 -18.56 21.58
C THR A 153 18.80 -19.08 20.61
N ALA A 154 18.88 -20.37 20.27
CA ALA A 154 17.86 -21.02 19.48
C ALA A 154 16.49 -20.65 20.07
N PRO A 155 15.52 -20.18 19.26
CA PRO A 155 14.23 -19.76 19.78
C PRO A 155 13.64 -20.89 20.63
N SER A 156 13.36 -20.59 21.90
CA SER A 156 12.65 -21.50 22.78
C SER A 156 11.26 -21.70 22.20
N GLY A 157 11.01 -22.89 21.64
CA GLY A 157 9.67 -23.45 21.51
C GLY A 157 8.71 -22.66 20.65
N GLY A 158 9.01 -22.59 19.35
CA GLY A 158 8.06 -22.18 18.32
C GLY A 158 8.57 -22.55 16.95
N ARG A 159 8.89 -23.84 16.71
CA ARG A 159 9.02 -24.31 15.31
C ARG A 159 7.69 -23.98 14.62
N LEU A 160 7.66 -22.98 13.76
CA LEU A 160 6.76 -23.03 12.61
C LEU A 160 7.12 -24.33 11.90
N GLY A 161 6.23 -25.32 12.06
CA GLY A 161 6.58 -26.73 11.95
C GLY A 161 7.42 -27.05 10.71
N THR A 162 8.55 -27.69 10.95
CA THR A 162 9.19 -28.56 9.95
C THR A 162 8.12 -29.51 9.43
N SER A 163 7.69 -29.30 8.18
CA SER A 163 7.09 -30.27 7.24
C SER A 163 6.25 -31.42 7.83
N GLY A 164 5.48 -31.16 8.88
CA GLY A 164 4.52 -32.11 9.43
C GLY A 164 3.32 -32.14 8.51
N ASN A 165 3.37 -32.98 7.47
CA ASN A 165 2.28 -33.41 6.60
C ASN A 165 1.16 -32.36 6.40
N ARG A 166 1.52 -31.10 6.11
CA ARG A 166 0.54 -30.08 5.73
C ARG A 166 0.22 -30.33 4.27
N THR A 167 -1.06 -30.41 3.96
CA THR A 167 -1.52 -30.30 2.57
C THR A 167 -0.90 -29.04 1.97
N PRO A 168 -0.21 -29.13 0.80
CA PRO A 168 0.38 -27.97 0.15
C PRO A 168 -0.69 -26.91 -0.07
N LYS A 169 -0.44 -25.67 0.39
CA LYS A 169 -1.32 -24.54 0.09
C LYS A 169 -0.91 -23.92 -1.24
N PRO A 170 -1.84 -23.31 -1.99
CA PRO A 170 -1.45 -22.42 -3.07
C PRO A 170 -0.61 -21.26 -2.51
N ALA A 171 0.35 -20.78 -3.29
CA ALA A 171 1.21 -19.66 -2.89
C ALA A 171 0.88 -18.38 -3.69
N ALA A 172 0.94 -17.24 -3.01
CA ALA A 172 0.73 -15.92 -3.59
C ALA A 172 1.86 -14.95 -3.21
N LEU A 173 2.29 -14.13 -4.18
CA LEU A 173 3.14 -12.97 -3.95
C LEU A 173 2.25 -11.79 -3.57
N PHE A 174 2.45 -11.20 -2.40
CA PHE A 174 1.77 -9.98 -1.98
C PHE A 174 2.72 -8.78 -2.09
N VAL A 175 2.42 -7.87 -3.01
CA VAL A 175 3.16 -6.63 -3.24
C VAL A 175 2.45 -5.51 -2.48
N ASN A 176 3.03 -5.07 -1.36
CA ASN A 176 2.32 -4.27 -0.38
C ASN A 176 3.03 -2.95 -0.03
N HIS A 177 2.33 -1.84 -0.25
CA HIS A 177 2.79 -0.51 0.16
C HIS A 177 1.99 0.07 1.35
N HIS A 178 1.04 -0.66 1.94
CA HIS A 178 0.45 -0.28 3.22
C HIS A 178 1.34 -0.72 4.40
N SER A 179 1.08 -0.20 5.59
CA SER A 179 1.63 -0.81 6.81
C SER A 179 1.05 -2.22 6.93
N TYR A 180 1.82 -3.22 7.37
CA TYR A 180 1.27 -4.57 7.51
C TYR A 180 0.08 -4.61 8.48
N ALA A 181 0.12 -3.81 9.55
CA ALA A 181 -1.00 -3.63 10.48
C ALA A 181 -2.28 -3.07 9.83
N HIS A 182 -2.22 -2.48 8.63
CA HIS A 182 -3.42 -2.03 7.90
C HIS A 182 -4.39 -3.17 7.60
N PHE A 183 -3.88 -4.40 7.48
CA PHE A 183 -4.69 -5.58 7.19
C PHE A 183 -5.31 -6.22 8.43
N GLN A 184 -5.16 -5.59 9.60
CA GLN A 184 -5.75 -6.05 10.84
C GLN A 184 -6.85 -5.08 11.29
N ARG A 185 -8.04 -5.63 11.51
CA ARG A 185 -9.21 -4.86 11.93
C ARG A 185 -10.19 -5.73 12.72
N GLY A 186 -10.72 -5.22 13.81
CA GLY A 186 -11.69 -5.94 14.64
C GLY A 186 -11.17 -7.29 15.18
N GLY A 187 -9.86 -7.39 15.44
CA GLY A 187 -9.21 -8.63 15.89
C GLY A 187 -9.01 -9.69 14.79
N ARG A 188 -9.33 -9.38 13.53
CA ARG A 188 -9.17 -10.26 12.38
C ARG A 188 -8.14 -9.69 11.42
N HIS A 189 -7.42 -10.59 10.74
CA HIS A 189 -6.50 -10.24 9.67
C HIS A 189 -7.11 -10.57 8.30
N PHE A 190 -6.99 -9.66 7.32
CA PHE A 190 -7.58 -9.83 5.98
C PHE A 190 -6.80 -10.76 5.07
N LEU A 191 -5.47 -10.85 5.27
CA LEU A 191 -4.67 -11.82 4.52
C LEU A 191 -5.06 -13.26 4.88
N PRO A 192 -5.42 -14.09 3.90
CA PRO A 192 -5.90 -15.46 4.11
C PRO A 192 -4.73 -16.45 4.28
N THR A 193 -3.83 -16.20 5.23
CA THR A 193 -2.64 -17.05 5.51
C THR A 193 -3.00 -18.47 5.97
N SER A 194 -4.24 -18.69 6.41
CA SER A 194 -4.79 -20.02 6.67
C SER A 194 -5.06 -20.79 5.37
N GLU A 195 -5.41 -20.11 4.28
CA GLU A 195 -5.77 -20.68 2.97
C GLU A 195 -4.58 -20.67 1.98
N LEU A 196 -3.63 -19.73 2.13
CA LEU A 196 -2.49 -19.52 1.23
C LEU A 196 -1.15 -19.41 1.95
N ASP A 197 -0.09 -19.81 1.25
CA ASP A 197 1.27 -19.41 1.59
C ASP A 197 1.56 -18.03 0.97
N VAL A 198 1.97 -17.07 1.79
CA VAL A 198 2.16 -15.68 1.35
C VAL A 198 3.64 -15.33 1.31
N HIS A 199 4.09 -14.83 0.17
CA HIS A 199 5.41 -14.24 -0.02
C HIS A 199 5.24 -12.72 -0.08
N LEU A 200 5.74 -12.00 0.91
CA LEU A 200 5.51 -10.57 1.08
C LEU A 200 6.69 -9.76 0.52
N VAL A 201 6.42 -8.89 -0.45
CA VAL A 201 7.32 -7.79 -0.82
C VAL A 201 6.72 -6.50 -0.28
N THR A 202 7.43 -5.81 0.62
CA THR A 202 6.91 -4.65 1.34
C THR A 202 7.95 -3.56 1.55
N ARG A 203 7.48 -2.40 2.00
CA ARG A 203 8.30 -1.23 2.35
C ARG A 203 9.10 -1.43 3.65
N ASN A 204 10.14 -0.64 3.87
CA ASN A 204 10.91 -0.61 5.12
C ASN A 204 10.06 -0.28 6.37
N GLN A 205 10.64 -0.51 7.55
CA GLN A 205 9.96 -0.35 8.84
C GLN A 205 9.62 1.11 9.15
N PHE A 206 10.38 2.08 8.63
CA PHE A 206 10.09 3.52 8.75
C PHE A 206 8.71 3.84 8.18
N HIS A 207 8.36 3.21 7.07
CA HIS A 207 7.05 3.30 6.47
C HIS A 207 6.07 2.26 7.06
N GLY A 208 6.32 1.68 8.23
CA GLY A 208 5.44 0.69 8.87
C GLY A 208 5.61 -0.76 8.37
N GLY A 209 6.43 -0.97 7.34
CA GLY A 209 6.86 -2.23 6.74
C GLY A 209 6.20 -3.51 7.26
N VAL A 210 6.82 -4.13 8.26
CA VAL A 210 6.43 -5.44 8.81
C VAL A 210 5.81 -5.34 10.19
N ARG A 211 5.47 -4.15 10.71
CA ARG A 211 4.84 -3.98 12.03
C ARG A 211 3.55 -4.79 12.15
N GLY A 212 3.46 -5.70 13.13
CA GLY A 212 2.34 -6.63 13.33
C GLY A 212 2.50 -8.01 12.68
N LEU A 213 3.61 -8.29 11.97
CA LEU A 213 3.80 -9.56 11.27
C LEU A 213 3.75 -10.80 12.18
N GLU A 214 4.21 -10.67 13.42
CA GLU A 214 4.20 -11.75 14.42
C GLU A 214 2.80 -12.29 14.73
N GLN A 215 1.76 -11.47 14.54
CA GLN A 215 0.37 -11.84 14.81
C GLN A 215 -0.25 -12.61 13.64
N ASN A 216 0.29 -12.42 12.43
CA ASN A 216 -0.13 -13.12 11.23
C ASN A 216 1.08 -13.38 10.32
N PRO A 217 1.90 -14.41 10.62
CA PRO A 217 3.15 -14.63 9.92
C PRO A 217 2.94 -15.05 8.46
N VAL A 218 3.92 -14.72 7.62
CA VAL A 218 3.99 -15.08 6.20
C VAL A 218 5.19 -16.00 5.93
N THR A 219 5.21 -16.63 4.76
CA THR A 219 6.22 -17.63 4.39
C THR A 219 7.58 -17.01 4.13
N GLN A 220 7.60 -15.88 3.42
CA GLN A 220 8.81 -15.16 3.03
C GLN A 220 8.52 -13.66 3.08
N VAL A 221 9.51 -12.88 3.49
CA VAL A 221 9.52 -11.42 3.48
C VAL A 221 10.73 -10.92 2.68
N SER A 222 10.48 -9.95 1.81
CA SER A 222 11.46 -9.06 1.20
C SER A 222 11.03 -7.63 1.49
N MET A 223 11.84 -6.92 2.26
CA MET A 223 11.60 -5.57 2.73
C MET A 223 12.60 -4.63 2.06
N CYS A 224 12.06 -3.73 1.22
CA CYS A 224 12.83 -2.82 0.39
C CYS A 224 12.37 -1.38 0.61
N ASP A 225 13.20 -0.41 0.26
CA ASP A 225 12.77 1.00 0.25
C ASP A 225 11.70 1.18 -0.84
N PRO A 226 10.53 1.78 -0.54
CA PRO A 226 9.47 2.00 -1.53
C PRO A 226 9.82 2.99 -2.64
N GLU A 227 10.83 3.85 -2.44
CA GLU A 227 11.29 4.78 -3.48
C GLU A 227 12.24 4.13 -4.48
N GLU A 228 12.64 2.87 -4.24
CA GLU A 228 13.51 2.11 -5.11
C GLU A 228 12.72 1.04 -5.89
N GLU A 229 11.95 1.48 -6.89
CA GLU A 229 11.04 0.61 -7.66
C GLU A 229 11.75 -0.58 -8.31
N ASP A 230 12.99 -0.39 -8.80
CA ASP A 230 13.79 -1.47 -9.38
C ASP A 230 14.12 -2.57 -8.37
N ARG A 231 14.29 -2.23 -7.09
CA ARG A 231 14.50 -3.24 -6.03
C ARG A 231 13.25 -4.04 -5.75
N TRP A 232 12.09 -3.38 -5.73
CA TRP A 232 10.81 -4.07 -5.60
C TRP A 232 10.59 -5.03 -6.77
N ARG A 233 10.86 -4.57 -7.99
CA ARG A 233 10.78 -5.39 -9.20
C ARG A 233 11.71 -6.60 -9.10
N ALA A 234 12.98 -6.40 -8.75
CA ALA A 234 13.95 -7.48 -8.58
C ALA A 234 13.51 -8.50 -7.51
N ALA A 235 13.02 -8.04 -6.37
CA ALA A 235 12.52 -8.91 -5.29
C ALA A 235 11.28 -9.72 -5.70
N CYS A 236 10.35 -9.09 -6.43
CA CYS A 236 9.17 -9.78 -6.98
C CYS A 236 9.59 -10.84 -8.00
N GLU A 237 10.44 -10.48 -8.96
CA GLU A 237 10.91 -11.40 -10.00
C GLU A 237 11.65 -12.60 -9.42
N TRP A 238 12.57 -12.34 -8.48
CA TRP A 238 13.28 -13.40 -7.79
C TRP A 238 12.29 -14.34 -7.09
N THR A 239 11.35 -13.78 -6.32
CA THR A 239 10.33 -14.56 -5.61
C THR A 239 9.51 -15.45 -6.55
N LEU A 240 9.10 -14.93 -7.71
CA LEU A 240 8.32 -15.69 -8.70
C LEU A 240 9.12 -16.77 -9.43
N ARG A 241 10.45 -16.64 -9.51
CA ARG A 241 11.33 -17.66 -10.11
C ARG A 241 11.67 -18.79 -9.14
N THR A 242 11.80 -18.48 -7.85
CA THR A 242 12.32 -19.42 -6.84
C THR A 242 11.24 -20.09 -6.01
N HIS A 243 10.01 -19.57 -6.04
CA HIS A 243 8.88 -20.13 -5.31
C HIS A 243 7.71 -20.48 -6.24
N PRO A 244 6.90 -21.50 -5.91
CA PRO A 244 5.77 -21.94 -6.73
C PRO A 244 4.55 -21.01 -6.58
N VAL A 245 4.75 -19.71 -6.77
CA VAL A 245 3.72 -18.69 -6.67
C VAL A 245 2.80 -18.73 -7.89
N GLY A 246 1.49 -18.89 -7.65
CA GLY A 246 0.48 -18.94 -8.71
C GLY A 246 -0.35 -17.66 -8.85
N ARG A 247 -0.18 -16.70 -7.93
CA ARG A 247 -1.02 -15.49 -7.80
C ARG A 247 -0.19 -14.29 -7.37
N VAL A 248 -0.58 -13.09 -7.78
CA VAL A 248 0.02 -11.83 -7.32
C VAL A 248 -1.08 -10.94 -6.77
N ILE A 249 -0.93 -10.45 -5.55
CA ILE A 249 -1.88 -9.61 -4.82
C ILE A 249 -1.35 -8.19 -4.75
N ALA A 250 -2.20 -7.21 -5.05
CA ALA A 250 -1.92 -5.79 -4.87
C ALA A 250 -3.18 -5.01 -4.51
N VAL A 251 -3.10 -4.21 -3.44
CA VAL A 251 -4.23 -3.40 -2.95
C VAL A 251 -3.96 -1.89 -2.97
N HIS A 252 -2.70 -1.50 -3.18
CA HIS A 252 -2.26 -0.11 -3.12
C HIS A 252 -1.90 0.41 -4.52
N GLU A 253 -2.19 1.69 -4.79
CA GLU A 253 -1.96 2.35 -6.08
C GLU A 253 -0.57 2.07 -6.68
N ARG A 254 0.48 2.29 -5.87
CA ARG A 254 1.89 2.05 -6.25
C ARG A 254 2.21 0.59 -6.61
N ALA A 255 1.42 -0.38 -6.16
CA ALA A 255 1.65 -1.80 -6.41
C ALA A 255 0.90 -2.34 -7.63
N VAL A 256 -0.15 -1.65 -8.11
CA VAL A 256 -1.03 -2.14 -9.18
C VAL A 256 -0.26 -2.45 -10.47
N LEU A 257 0.53 -1.49 -10.97
CA LEU A 257 1.30 -1.69 -12.22
C LEU A 257 2.36 -2.76 -12.07
N LEU A 258 3.09 -2.76 -10.96
CA LEU A 258 4.13 -3.75 -10.70
C LEU A 258 3.51 -5.17 -10.64
N ALA A 259 2.39 -5.34 -9.94
CA ALA A 259 1.70 -6.62 -9.89
C ALA A 259 1.17 -7.06 -11.26
N ALA A 260 0.62 -6.15 -12.05
CA ALA A 260 0.15 -6.42 -13.40
C ALA A 260 1.29 -6.78 -14.37
N GLU A 261 2.44 -6.14 -14.23
CA GLU A 261 3.66 -6.50 -14.96
C GLU A 261 4.13 -7.90 -14.58
N MET A 262 4.18 -8.21 -13.28
CA MET A 262 4.56 -9.54 -12.81
C MET A 262 3.58 -10.62 -13.34
N ARG A 263 2.28 -10.36 -13.34
CA ARG A 263 1.28 -11.25 -13.92
C ARG A 263 1.54 -11.48 -15.41
N SER A 264 1.72 -10.41 -16.17
CA SER A 264 1.94 -10.47 -17.62
C SER A 264 3.23 -11.18 -17.98
N LYS A 265 4.32 -10.88 -17.27
CA LYS A 265 5.66 -11.44 -17.51
C LYS A 265 5.75 -12.93 -17.20
N PHE A 266 5.04 -13.41 -16.18
CA PHE A 266 5.07 -14.80 -15.73
C PHE A 266 3.83 -15.60 -16.15
N GLY A 267 2.91 -15.03 -16.92
CA GLY A 267 1.68 -15.69 -17.35
C GLY A 267 0.74 -16.06 -16.21
N LEU A 268 0.74 -15.28 -15.13
CA LEU A 268 -0.11 -15.51 -13.96
C LEU A 268 -1.47 -14.82 -14.14
N PRO A 269 -2.57 -15.37 -13.59
CA PRO A 269 -3.87 -14.77 -13.80
C PRO A 269 -4.09 -13.51 -12.95
N GLY A 270 -5.02 -12.66 -13.40
CA GLY A 270 -5.38 -11.37 -12.82
C GLY A 270 -5.33 -10.26 -13.87
N MET A 271 -5.50 -9.01 -13.44
CA MET A 271 -5.40 -7.84 -14.34
C MET A 271 -4.00 -7.77 -14.96
N ASP A 272 -3.94 -7.79 -16.30
CA ASP A 272 -2.71 -7.68 -17.08
C ASP A 272 -2.19 -6.24 -17.16
N PHE A 273 -0.98 -6.07 -17.67
CA PHE A 273 -0.29 -4.78 -17.70
C PHE A 273 -0.97 -3.75 -18.62
N GLU A 274 -1.53 -4.19 -19.76
CA GLU A 274 -2.23 -3.31 -20.69
C GLU A 274 -3.50 -2.75 -20.06
N THR A 275 -4.32 -3.62 -19.47
CA THR A 275 -5.53 -3.25 -18.73
C THR A 275 -5.18 -2.37 -17.53
N ALA A 276 -4.20 -2.76 -16.70
CA ALA A 276 -3.78 -1.97 -15.54
C ALA A 276 -3.28 -0.57 -15.90
N THR A 277 -2.68 -0.41 -17.08
CA THR A 277 -2.26 0.90 -17.59
C THR A 277 -3.46 1.82 -17.80
N LEU A 278 -4.61 1.31 -18.25
CA LEU A 278 -5.84 2.09 -18.41
C LEU A 278 -6.43 2.56 -17.07
N PHE A 279 -6.05 1.94 -15.95
CA PHE A 279 -6.45 2.35 -14.60
C PHE A 279 -5.41 3.23 -13.89
N ARG A 280 -4.29 3.57 -14.55
CA ARG A 280 -3.15 4.27 -13.95
C ARG A 280 -2.69 5.48 -14.75
N ASP A 281 -2.68 5.38 -16.08
CA ASP A 281 -2.40 6.51 -16.96
C ASP A 281 -3.70 7.24 -17.29
N LYS A 282 -3.92 8.39 -16.63
CA LYS A 282 -5.15 9.19 -16.81
C LYS A 282 -5.40 9.60 -18.26
N LEU A 283 -4.35 9.76 -19.07
CA LEU A 283 -4.51 10.10 -20.49
C LEU A 283 -5.13 8.92 -21.25
N ARG A 284 -4.51 7.74 -21.17
CA ARG A 284 -5.00 6.52 -21.85
C ARG A 284 -6.37 6.07 -21.35
N MET A 285 -6.61 6.25 -20.06
CA MET A 285 -7.92 6.06 -19.43
C MET A 285 -8.99 6.89 -20.13
N LYS A 286 -8.76 8.21 -20.22
CA LYS A 286 -9.72 9.14 -20.81
C LYS A 286 -9.87 8.94 -22.32
N GLU A 287 -8.81 8.57 -23.03
CA GLU A 287 -8.87 8.17 -24.44
C GLU A 287 -9.79 6.96 -24.64
N ALA A 288 -9.63 5.90 -23.82
CA ALA A 288 -10.46 4.70 -23.89
C ALA A 288 -11.94 4.98 -23.56
N VAL A 289 -12.21 5.78 -22.52
CA VAL A 289 -13.57 6.19 -22.16
C VAL A 289 -14.21 7.05 -23.26
N ARG A 290 -13.47 8.01 -23.83
CA ARG A 290 -13.97 8.84 -24.93
C ARG A 290 -14.23 8.02 -26.19
N ALA A 291 -13.31 7.14 -26.56
CA ALA A 291 -13.41 6.32 -27.77
C ALA A 291 -14.59 5.34 -27.73
N SER A 292 -14.93 4.84 -26.54
CA SER A 292 -16.10 3.96 -26.35
C SER A 292 -17.43 4.72 -26.25
N GLY A 293 -17.39 6.03 -25.99
CA GLY A 293 -18.58 6.82 -25.68
C GLY A 293 -19.22 6.46 -24.33
N ALA A 294 -18.48 5.83 -23.42
CA ALA A 294 -19.01 5.33 -22.15
C ALA A 294 -19.42 6.44 -21.16
N ALA A 295 -18.77 7.60 -21.25
CA ALA A 295 -19.10 8.77 -20.43
C ALA A 295 -18.68 10.06 -21.14
N VAL A 296 -19.23 11.19 -20.66
CA VAL A 296 -18.73 12.51 -21.03
C VAL A 296 -17.35 12.70 -20.41
N VAL A 297 -16.37 13.09 -21.23
CA VAL A 297 -14.98 13.29 -20.81
C VAL A 297 -14.60 14.74 -21.14
N PRO A 298 -14.11 15.53 -20.17
CA PRO A 298 -13.74 16.93 -20.40
C PRO A 298 -12.65 17.05 -21.47
N ASP A 299 -12.53 18.21 -22.11
CA ASP A 299 -11.43 18.44 -23.05
C ASP A 299 -10.07 18.16 -22.38
N PHE A 300 -9.17 17.46 -23.07
CA PHE A 300 -7.87 17.08 -22.49
C PHE A 300 -6.81 16.86 -23.56
N SER A 301 -5.55 17.05 -23.17
CA SER A 301 -4.37 16.74 -23.97
C SER A 301 -3.23 16.20 -23.09
N ALA A 302 -2.31 15.45 -23.71
CA ALA A 302 -0.98 15.27 -23.16
C ALA A 302 -0.29 16.63 -22.97
N LEU A 303 0.62 16.71 -22.00
CA LEU A 303 1.47 17.88 -21.77
C LEU A 303 2.92 17.41 -21.69
N ASP A 304 3.52 17.14 -22.84
CA ASP A 304 4.89 16.64 -22.97
C ASP A 304 5.87 17.79 -23.30
N SER A 305 5.33 18.91 -23.79
CA SER A 305 6.06 20.13 -24.10
C SER A 305 5.20 21.37 -23.85
N PRO A 306 5.80 22.58 -23.69
CA PRO A 306 5.02 23.81 -23.56
C PRO A 306 4.11 24.12 -24.75
N ALA A 307 4.41 23.58 -25.94
CA ALA A 307 3.57 23.78 -27.13
C ALA A 307 2.20 23.09 -26.99
N ASP A 308 2.11 22.02 -26.19
CA ASP A 308 0.88 21.24 -26.02
C ASP A 308 -0.19 21.99 -25.23
N LEU A 309 0.16 23.09 -24.56
CA LEU A 309 -0.82 24.00 -23.96
C LEU A 309 -1.83 24.53 -24.99
N MET A 310 -1.49 24.56 -26.28
CA MET A 310 -2.40 25.01 -27.35
C MET A 310 -3.40 23.93 -27.79
N ASN A 311 -3.26 22.69 -27.31
CA ASN A 311 -4.11 21.56 -27.72
C ASN A 311 -5.46 21.50 -26.97
N VAL A 312 -5.69 22.40 -26.01
CA VAL A 312 -6.96 22.55 -25.30
C VAL A 312 -7.63 23.88 -25.61
N ASP A 313 -8.96 23.91 -25.57
CA ASP A 313 -9.71 25.14 -25.84
C ASP A 313 -9.73 26.09 -24.63
N TRP A 314 -8.88 27.12 -24.65
CA TRP A 314 -8.82 28.14 -23.60
C TRP A 314 -10.07 29.03 -23.49
N SER A 315 -11.00 28.97 -24.45
CA SER A 315 -12.26 29.72 -24.37
C SER A 315 -13.25 29.16 -23.35
N THR A 316 -13.08 27.89 -22.92
CA THR A 316 -13.93 27.26 -21.89
C THR A 316 -13.53 27.63 -20.45
N GLY A 317 -12.48 28.45 -20.29
CA GLY A 317 -12.02 28.97 -19.01
C GLY A 317 -10.87 28.17 -18.41
N ARG A 318 -10.91 28.00 -17.09
CA ARG A 318 -9.84 27.40 -16.26
C ARG A 318 -9.46 26.00 -16.75
N LYS A 319 -8.17 25.67 -16.63
CA LYS A 319 -7.61 24.34 -16.87
C LYS A 319 -6.99 23.74 -15.61
N VAL A 320 -6.84 22.42 -15.62
CA VAL A 320 -6.13 21.65 -14.60
C VAL A 320 -4.92 21.00 -15.26
N ILE A 321 -3.73 21.23 -14.72
CA ILE A 321 -2.52 20.51 -15.08
C ILE A 321 -2.23 19.50 -13.96
N LYS A 322 -2.05 18.23 -14.32
CA LYS A 322 -1.82 17.17 -13.33
C LYS A 322 -0.93 16.05 -13.85
N SER A 323 -0.30 15.33 -12.93
CA SER A 323 0.45 14.12 -13.29
C SER A 323 -0.47 13.01 -13.83
N ARG A 324 -0.06 12.41 -14.96
CA ARG A 324 -0.71 11.25 -15.59
C ARG A 324 -0.75 10.04 -14.65
N TRP A 325 0.33 9.82 -13.90
CA TRP A 325 0.51 8.68 -12.99
C TRP A 325 0.25 9.03 -11.51
N GLY A 326 0.04 10.31 -11.22
CA GLY A 326 -0.09 10.84 -9.87
C GLY A 326 -1.19 10.18 -9.04
N LEU A 327 -1.05 10.29 -7.72
CA LEU A 327 -1.95 9.74 -6.71
C LEU A 327 -2.25 10.78 -5.63
N ALA A 328 -3.45 10.69 -5.03
CA ALA A 328 -3.90 11.51 -3.91
C ALA A 328 -3.80 13.03 -4.13
N ALA A 329 -4.16 13.49 -5.33
CA ALA A 329 -4.16 14.89 -5.76
C ALA A 329 -2.81 15.63 -5.61
N LYS A 330 -1.69 14.90 -5.57
CA LYS A 330 -0.34 15.50 -5.67
C LYS A 330 -0.11 16.02 -7.09
N ASP A 331 0.63 17.12 -7.18
CA ASP A 331 1.01 17.78 -8.44
C ASP A 331 -0.20 18.13 -9.32
N LEU A 332 -1.22 18.71 -8.70
CA LEU A 332 -2.42 19.24 -9.35
C LEU A 332 -2.40 20.77 -9.28
N PHE A 333 -2.48 21.41 -10.44
CA PHE A 333 -2.41 22.86 -10.58
C PHE A 333 -3.64 23.37 -11.33
N MET A 334 -4.34 24.35 -10.75
CA MET A 334 -5.42 25.08 -11.41
C MET A 334 -4.83 26.34 -12.04
N VAL A 335 -5.09 26.55 -13.33
CA VAL A 335 -4.60 27.71 -14.09
C VAL A 335 -5.76 28.39 -14.81
N ASP A 336 -5.92 29.70 -14.62
CA ASP A 336 -7.03 30.47 -15.17
C ASP A 336 -6.76 30.95 -16.60
N THR A 337 -5.49 31.09 -16.97
CA THR A 337 -5.08 31.60 -18.29
C THR A 337 -3.92 30.82 -18.90
N LEU A 338 -3.78 30.93 -20.23
CA LEU A 338 -2.66 30.33 -20.97
C LEU A 338 -1.31 30.87 -20.52
N ASP A 339 -1.22 32.15 -20.15
CA ASP A 339 0.04 32.75 -19.69
C ASP A 339 0.44 32.22 -18.31
N GLU A 340 -0.50 32.08 -17.38
CA GLU A 340 -0.24 31.41 -16.09
C GLU A 340 0.23 29.96 -16.28
N ALA A 341 -0.37 29.24 -17.23
CA ALA A 341 0.03 27.88 -17.54
C ALA A 341 1.44 27.80 -18.14
N ARG A 342 1.83 28.76 -19.00
CA ARG A 342 3.19 28.86 -19.53
C ARG A 342 4.21 29.11 -18.42
N ASP A 343 3.91 30.02 -17.50
CA ASP A 343 4.77 30.35 -16.37
C ASP A 343 4.97 29.15 -15.45
N LEU A 344 3.88 28.41 -15.14
CA LEU A 344 3.95 27.17 -14.36
C LEU A 344 4.81 26.12 -15.07
N VAL A 345 4.54 25.84 -16.35
CA VAL A 345 5.22 24.81 -17.12
C VAL A 345 6.70 25.10 -17.30
N ALA A 346 7.11 26.37 -17.36
CA ALA A 346 8.53 26.75 -17.40
C ALA A 346 9.32 26.27 -16.17
N GLY A 347 8.65 26.02 -15.04
CA GLY A 347 9.23 25.47 -13.82
C GLY A 347 9.05 23.96 -13.64
N LEU A 348 8.30 23.28 -14.51
CA LEU A 348 8.06 21.84 -14.43
C LEU A 348 9.07 21.08 -15.28
N ASP A 349 9.55 19.95 -14.75
CA ASP A 349 10.26 18.97 -15.56
C ASP A 349 9.24 18.13 -16.34
N LEU A 350 9.05 18.48 -17.61
CA LEU A 350 8.21 17.73 -18.53
C LEU A 350 8.92 16.52 -19.14
N SER A 351 10.21 16.31 -18.85
CA SER A 351 10.91 15.12 -19.34
C SER A 351 10.25 13.86 -18.77
N GLY A 352 10.05 12.85 -19.61
CA GLY A 352 9.39 11.60 -19.23
C GLY A 352 7.86 11.55 -19.42
N ALA A 353 7.24 12.57 -20.03
CA ALA A 353 5.81 12.54 -20.42
C ALA A 353 4.87 12.27 -19.24
N HIS A 354 5.10 12.96 -18.11
CA HIS A 354 4.41 12.68 -16.85
C HIS A 354 3.15 13.52 -16.61
N TYR A 355 2.82 14.50 -17.46
CA TYR A 355 1.73 15.44 -17.22
C TYR A 355 0.65 15.41 -18.31
N GLY A 356 -0.54 15.84 -17.92
CA GLY A 356 -1.65 16.14 -18.81
C GLY A 356 -2.30 17.47 -18.42
N ILE A 357 -3.00 18.06 -19.38
CA ILE A 357 -3.82 19.25 -19.20
C ILE A 357 -5.27 18.92 -19.55
N GLU A 358 -6.21 19.38 -18.74
CA GLU A 358 -7.64 19.15 -18.95
C GLU A 358 -8.47 20.40 -18.62
N GLU A 359 -9.66 20.47 -19.21
CA GLU A 359 -10.69 21.41 -18.83
C GLU A 359 -11.08 21.25 -17.35
N PHE A 360 -11.21 22.38 -16.65
CA PHE A 360 -11.71 22.39 -15.28
C PHE A 360 -13.24 22.18 -15.28
N VAL A 361 -13.69 21.12 -14.62
CA VAL A 361 -15.11 20.82 -14.48
C VAL A 361 -15.64 21.38 -13.17
N THR A 362 -16.66 22.24 -13.25
CA THR A 362 -17.37 22.71 -12.05
C THR A 362 -18.49 21.74 -11.70
N GLY A 363 -18.46 21.17 -10.50
CA GLY A 363 -19.52 20.28 -10.03
C GLY A 363 -19.24 19.67 -8.66
N GLN A 364 -20.25 19.02 -8.10
CA GLN A 364 -20.10 18.18 -6.91
C GLN A 364 -19.39 16.88 -7.30
N ILE A 365 -18.35 16.50 -6.57
CA ILE A 365 -17.65 15.23 -6.83
C ILE A 365 -18.39 14.10 -6.14
N TYR A 366 -18.69 13.06 -6.91
CA TYR A 366 -19.21 11.78 -6.46
C TYR A 366 -18.16 10.70 -6.72
N HIS A 367 -18.26 9.61 -5.96
CA HIS A 367 -17.50 8.40 -6.23
C HIS A 367 -18.40 7.16 -6.29
N CYS A 368 -18.00 6.19 -7.09
CA CYS A 368 -18.62 4.88 -7.20
C CYS A 368 -17.57 3.78 -6.99
N ASP A 369 -17.70 3.06 -5.87
CA ASP A 369 -16.81 1.97 -5.49
C ASP A 369 -17.42 0.63 -5.92
N SER A 370 -16.67 -0.19 -6.65
CA SER A 370 -17.20 -1.46 -7.19
C SER A 370 -16.34 -2.67 -6.86
N VAL A 371 -16.96 -3.85 -6.83
CA VAL A 371 -16.28 -5.16 -6.87
C VAL A 371 -16.69 -5.83 -8.17
N VAL A 372 -15.72 -6.13 -9.03
CA VAL A 372 -15.91 -6.80 -10.32
C VAL A 372 -15.33 -8.21 -10.23
N GLN A 373 -16.09 -9.20 -10.71
CA GLN A 373 -15.64 -10.58 -10.81
C GLN A 373 -16.15 -11.18 -12.12
N ASN A 374 -15.28 -11.85 -12.87
CA ASN A 374 -15.59 -12.39 -14.20
C ASN A 374 -16.20 -11.37 -15.18
N GLY A 375 -15.85 -10.09 -15.04
CA GLY A 375 -16.41 -8.98 -15.83
C GLY A 375 -17.80 -8.52 -15.41
N GLU A 376 -18.37 -9.06 -14.34
CA GLU A 376 -19.64 -8.63 -13.77
C GLU A 376 -19.43 -7.81 -12.50
N ILE A 377 -20.15 -6.71 -12.36
CA ILE A 377 -20.18 -5.91 -11.13
C ILE A 377 -21.01 -6.68 -10.09
N ARG A 378 -20.33 -7.18 -9.06
CA ARG A 378 -20.92 -7.93 -7.94
C ARG A 378 -21.38 -7.02 -6.79
N PHE A 379 -20.84 -5.81 -6.73
CA PHE A 379 -21.15 -4.78 -5.75
C PHE A 379 -20.86 -3.40 -6.33
N SER A 380 -21.69 -2.41 -6.01
CA SER A 380 -21.44 -0.99 -6.27
C SER A 380 -21.97 -0.13 -5.13
N SER A 381 -21.21 0.89 -4.71
CA SER A 381 -21.63 1.87 -3.71
C SER A 381 -21.37 3.29 -4.22
N VAL A 382 -22.41 4.13 -4.23
CA VAL A 382 -22.32 5.54 -4.63
C VAL A 382 -22.25 6.41 -3.39
N ALA A 383 -21.42 7.45 -3.44
CA ALA A 383 -21.26 8.41 -2.36
C ALA A 383 -20.82 9.77 -2.91
N ARG A 384 -20.93 10.82 -2.10
CA ARG A 384 -20.39 12.16 -2.44
C ARG A 384 -19.39 12.63 -1.41
N TYR A 385 -18.37 13.33 -1.89
CA TYR A 385 -17.45 14.02 -1.00
C TYR A 385 -18.10 15.27 -0.40
N LEU A 386 -17.78 15.56 0.86
CA LEU A 386 -18.22 16.76 1.55
C LEU A 386 -17.34 17.98 1.23
N THR A 387 -16.11 17.73 0.80
CA THR A 387 -15.14 18.74 0.38
C THR A 387 -14.41 18.27 -0.87
N ASP A 388 -13.83 19.21 -1.62
CA ASP A 388 -12.99 18.90 -2.78
C ASP A 388 -11.72 18.15 -2.33
N PRO A 389 -11.41 16.96 -2.87
CA PRO A 389 -10.18 16.22 -2.58
C PRO A 389 -8.89 17.01 -2.84
N ALA A 390 -8.89 17.96 -3.78
CA ALA A 390 -7.75 18.84 -4.06
C ALA A 390 -7.61 19.98 -3.04
N GLY A 391 -8.64 20.21 -2.20
CA GLY A 391 -8.68 21.28 -1.20
C GLY A 391 -8.01 20.94 0.14
N TYR A 392 -7.23 19.86 0.23
CA TYR A 392 -6.59 19.43 1.47
C TYR A 392 -5.61 20.49 1.98
N ARG A 393 -5.68 20.78 3.29
CA ARG A 393 -4.87 21.84 3.91
C ARG A 393 -4.73 21.59 5.41
N PRO A 394 -3.68 22.14 6.06
CA PRO A 394 -3.55 22.10 7.51
C PRO A 394 -4.82 22.56 8.23
N GLY A 395 -5.28 21.77 9.20
CA GLY A 395 -6.51 22.01 9.96
C GLY A 395 -7.81 21.91 9.16
N GLY A 396 -7.76 21.47 7.90
CA GLY A 396 -8.93 21.21 7.07
C GLY A 396 -9.67 19.93 7.46
N ILE A 397 -10.75 19.66 6.76
CA ILE A 397 -11.58 18.46 6.90
C ILE A 397 -11.79 17.78 5.54
N PHE A 398 -12.08 16.49 5.60
CA PHE A 398 -12.53 15.69 4.46
C PHE A 398 -13.61 14.71 4.91
N GLY A 399 -14.54 14.36 4.03
CA GLY A 399 -15.60 13.43 4.40
C GLY A 399 -16.35 12.91 3.20
N THR A 400 -17.08 11.81 3.42
CA THR A 400 -17.99 11.24 2.44
C THR A 400 -19.31 10.86 3.09
N VAL A 401 -20.38 10.90 2.32
CA VAL A 401 -21.69 10.36 2.70
C VAL A 401 -22.22 9.48 1.57
N LEU A 402 -22.77 8.32 1.93
CA LEU A 402 -23.38 7.41 0.96
C LEU A 402 -24.61 8.04 0.32
N VAL A 403 -24.86 7.68 -0.94
CA VAL A 403 -26.00 8.10 -1.74
C VAL A 403 -26.69 6.83 -2.23
N ARG A 404 -27.73 6.40 -1.51
CA ARG A 404 -28.27 5.04 -1.64
C ARG A 404 -29.41 4.92 -2.64
N ASP A 405 -30.22 5.96 -2.78
CA ASP A 405 -31.46 5.93 -3.56
C ASP A 405 -31.56 7.13 -4.52
N GLY A 406 -32.46 7.02 -5.49
CA GLY A 406 -32.81 8.09 -6.43
C GLY A 406 -32.18 7.97 -7.82
N ASP A 407 -32.67 8.80 -8.73
CA ASP A 407 -32.28 8.79 -10.15
C ASP A 407 -30.78 9.04 -10.34
N LEU A 408 -30.20 9.96 -9.55
CA LEU A 408 -28.78 10.29 -9.62
C LEU A 408 -27.88 9.09 -9.27
N ALA A 409 -28.19 8.36 -8.20
CA ALA A 409 -27.43 7.17 -7.80
C ALA A 409 -27.44 6.12 -8.92
N LYS A 410 -28.62 5.90 -9.52
CA LYS A 410 -28.78 4.98 -10.66
C LYS A 410 -27.93 5.41 -11.86
N ARG A 411 -28.00 6.69 -12.26
CA ARG A 411 -27.21 7.24 -13.38
C ARG A 411 -25.70 7.09 -13.14
N ILE A 412 -25.24 7.30 -11.91
CA ILE A 412 -23.83 7.11 -11.52
C ILE A 412 -23.43 5.64 -11.62
N THR A 413 -24.24 4.71 -11.11
CA THR A 413 -23.97 3.27 -11.23
C THR A 413 -23.93 2.82 -12.69
N GLU A 414 -24.84 3.31 -13.53
CA GLU A 414 -24.87 3.02 -14.97
C GLU A 414 -23.63 3.57 -15.70
N LEU A 415 -23.24 4.82 -15.41
CA LEU A 415 -22.00 5.41 -15.94
C LEU A 415 -20.78 4.60 -15.50
N SER A 416 -20.71 4.22 -14.21
CA SER A 416 -19.63 3.40 -13.68
C SER A 416 -19.55 2.06 -14.43
N ALA A 417 -20.68 1.37 -14.62
CA ALA A 417 -20.71 0.13 -15.35
C ALA A 417 -20.24 0.26 -16.81
N ALA A 418 -20.65 1.33 -17.50
CA ALA A 418 -20.22 1.60 -18.87
C ALA A 418 -18.70 1.87 -18.95
N VAL A 419 -18.16 2.68 -18.02
CA VAL A 419 -16.72 2.97 -17.94
C VAL A 419 -15.92 1.70 -17.66
N LEU A 420 -16.32 0.91 -16.66
CA LEU A 420 -15.62 -0.33 -16.31
C LEU A 420 -15.63 -1.35 -17.45
N ALA A 421 -16.75 -1.46 -18.18
CA ALA A 421 -16.84 -2.29 -19.38
C ALA A 421 -15.90 -1.80 -20.49
N ALA A 422 -15.81 -0.49 -20.71
CA ALA A 422 -14.93 0.12 -21.71
C ALA A 422 -13.43 -0.07 -21.39
N LEU A 423 -13.07 -0.05 -20.11
CA LEU A 423 -11.69 -0.28 -19.66
C LEU A 423 -11.32 -1.76 -19.53
N GLY A 424 -12.29 -2.68 -19.69
CA GLY A 424 -12.03 -4.11 -19.82
C GLY A 424 -11.70 -4.87 -18.54
N ILE A 425 -11.94 -4.30 -17.36
CA ILE A 425 -11.68 -5.00 -16.08
C ILE A 425 -12.51 -6.29 -15.97
N LYS A 426 -11.86 -7.38 -15.52
CA LYS A 426 -12.49 -8.69 -15.30
C LYS A 426 -12.62 -9.02 -13.82
N ASP A 427 -11.54 -8.88 -13.08
CA ASP A 427 -11.49 -9.15 -11.65
C ASP A 427 -10.74 -8.03 -10.95
N GLY A 428 -11.36 -7.46 -9.93
CA GLY A 428 -10.76 -6.42 -9.11
C GLY A 428 -11.81 -5.55 -8.44
N THR A 429 -11.34 -4.62 -7.63
CA THR A 429 -12.15 -3.55 -7.05
C THR A 429 -11.79 -2.23 -7.70
N THR A 430 -12.71 -1.28 -7.69
CA THR A 430 -12.49 0.01 -8.32
C THR A 430 -12.97 1.15 -7.46
N HIS A 431 -12.35 2.32 -7.65
CA HIS A 431 -12.77 3.59 -7.09
C HIS A 431 -12.88 4.59 -8.24
N LEU A 432 -14.11 4.87 -8.69
CA LEU A 432 -14.38 5.80 -9.78
C LEU A 432 -14.82 7.14 -9.22
N GLU A 433 -14.28 8.24 -9.73
CA GLU A 433 -14.68 9.61 -9.40
C GLU A 433 -15.30 10.30 -10.62
N LEU A 434 -16.32 11.13 -10.38
CA LEU A 434 -17.01 11.90 -11.41
C LEU A 434 -17.57 13.21 -10.84
N PHE A 435 -17.82 14.18 -11.73
CA PHE A 435 -18.47 15.44 -11.40
C PHE A 435 -19.94 15.38 -11.78
N HIS A 436 -20.82 15.84 -10.88
CA HIS A 436 -22.19 16.21 -11.20
C HIS A 436 -22.27 17.73 -11.35
N THR A 437 -22.52 18.19 -12.57
CA THR A 437 -22.46 19.62 -12.90
C THR A 437 -23.76 20.34 -12.51
N PRO A 438 -23.75 21.68 -12.38
CA PRO A 438 -24.98 22.46 -12.19
C PRO A 438 -26.01 22.32 -13.31
N ALA A 439 -25.59 21.84 -14.49
CA ALA A 439 -26.45 21.55 -15.64
C ALA A 439 -27.03 20.12 -15.61
N ASP A 440 -26.91 19.41 -14.49
CA ASP A 440 -27.34 18.03 -14.29
C ASP A 440 -26.65 17.02 -15.23
N GLU A 441 -25.38 17.27 -15.58
CA GLU A 441 -24.56 16.35 -16.38
C GLU A 441 -23.60 15.56 -15.48
N LEU A 442 -23.33 14.30 -15.84
CA LEU A 442 -22.30 13.47 -15.21
C LEU A 442 -21.05 13.46 -16.10
N VAL A 443 -19.95 14.00 -15.58
CA VAL A 443 -18.68 14.12 -16.30
C VAL A 443 -17.63 13.26 -15.62
N PHE A 444 -17.02 12.35 -16.37
CA PHE A 444 -16.01 11.42 -15.86
C PHE A 444 -14.74 12.14 -15.42
N CYS A 445 -14.26 11.85 -14.21
CA CYS A 445 -12.98 12.35 -13.69
C CYS A 445 -11.87 11.32 -13.91
N GLU A 446 -11.90 10.23 -13.15
CA GLU A 446 -10.91 9.14 -13.18
C GLU A 446 -11.45 7.85 -12.53
N VAL A 447 -10.75 6.73 -12.70
CA VAL A 447 -11.03 5.47 -12.00
C VAL A 447 -9.75 4.70 -11.68
N ALA A 448 -9.60 4.27 -10.42
CA ALA A 448 -8.50 3.40 -9.99
C ALA A 448 -8.95 1.94 -9.97
N GLY A 449 -8.07 1.03 -10.41
CA GLY A 449 -8.28 -0.43 -10.42
C GLY A 449 -7.84 -1.11 -9.12
N ARG A 450 -8.25 -0.55 -7.97
CA ARG A 450 -7.94 -1.05 -6.62
C ARG A 450 -9.00 -0.57 -5.61
N PRO A 451 -8.98 -1.03 -4.34
CA PRO A 451 -9.91 -0.58 -3.31
C PRO A 451 -9.79 0.93 -3.07
N PRO A 452 -10.87 1.61 -2.65
CA PRO A 452 -10.81 3.02 -2.28
C PRO A 452 -9.90 3.26 -1.07
N GLY A 453 -9.34 4.46 -0.99
CA GLY A 453 -8.40 4.84 0.07
C GLY A 453 -9.08 5.42 1.32
N GLY A 454 -8.24 5.75 2.32
CA GLY A 454 -8.68 6.46 3.52
C GLY A 454 -9.73 5.69 4.32
N VAL A 455 -10.85 6.34 4.60
CA VAL A 455 -11.90 5.86 5.51
C VAL A 455 -13.10 5.28 4.74
N ILE A 456 -13.03 5.23 3.41
CA ILE A 456 -14.09 4.65 2.57
C ILE A 456 -14.25 3.13 2.82
N PRO A 457 -13.18 2.30 2.90
CA PRO A 457 -13.36 0.87 3.22
C PRO A 457 -14.06 0.64 4.57
N PRO A 458 -13.72 1.33 5.68
CA PRO A 458 -14.50 1.31 6.91
C PRO A 458 -15.99 1.66 6.74
N VAL A 459 -16.33 2.70 5.96
CA VAL A 459 -17.73 3.07 5.68
C VAL A 459 -18.46 1.94 4.96
N ILE A 460 -17.84 1.34 3.95
CA ILE A 460 -18.39 0.20 3.22
C ILE A 460 -18.61 -0.98 4.18
N GLU A 461 -17.66 -1.27 5.06
CA GLU A 461 -17.78 -2.37 5.99
C GLU A 461 -18.91 -2.17 7.01
N TRP A 462 -19.05 -0.98 7.58
CA TRP A 462 -20.13 -0.67 8.53
C TRP A 462 -21.53 -0.62 7.89
N GLN A 463 -21.60 -0.27 6.60
CA GLN A 463 -22.86 -0.23 5.85
C GLN A 463 -23.26 -1.60 5.32
N TYR A 464 -22.34 -2.32 4.68
CA TYR A 464 -22.60 -3.49 3.85
C TYR A 464 -22.11 -4.81 4.49
N GLY A 465 -21.37 -4.75 5.60
CA GLY A 465 -20.95 -5.93 6.35
C GLY A 465 -19.78 -6.71 5.74
N PHE A 466 -19.01 -6.12 4.82
CA PHE A 466 -17.77 -6.71 4.30
C PHE A 466 -16.69 -5.67 4.04
N ASN A 467 -15.43 -6.10 4.07
CA ASN A 467 -14.30 -5.23 3.79
C ASN A 467 -13.88 -5.32 2.31
N ILE A 468 -13.93 -4.19 1.59
CA ILE A 468 -13.59 -4.15 0.15
C ILE A 468 -12.10 -4.40 -0.13
N VAL A 469 -11.20 -4.12 0.83
CA VAL A 469 -9.76 -4.46 0.71
C VAL A 469 -9.57 -5.98 0.79
N GLU A 470 -10.28 -6.65 1.69
CA GLU A 470 -10.29 -8.12 1.73
C GLU A 470 -10.85 -8.72 0.42
N ALA A 471 -11.91 -8.12 -0.14
CA ALA A 471 -12.46 -8.57 -1.42
C ALA A 471 -11.40 -8.52 -2.54
N GLN A 472 -10.61 -7.44 -2.64
CA GLN A 472 -9.48 -7.36 -3.58
C GLN A 472 -8.43 -8.44 -3.32
N ILE A 473 -8.01 -8.62 -2.06
CA ILE A 473 -7.03 -9.65 -1.68
C ILE A 473 -7.51 -11.02 -2.14
N ARG A 474 -8.79 -11.36 -1.92
CA ARG A 474 -9.37 -12.65 -2.31
C ARG A 474 -9.49 -12.82 -3.82
N LEU A 475 -9.89 -11.77 -4.56
CA LEU A 475 -9.92 -11.79 -6.03
C LEU A 475 -8.53 -12.08 -6.62
N ASP A 476 -7.52 -11.33 -6.20
CA ASP A 476 -6.14 -11.51 -6.67
C ASP A 476 -5.56 -12.87 -6.27
N ALA A 477 -5.97 -13.39 -5.12
CA ALA A 477 -5.63 -14.72 -4.62
C ALA A 477 -6.35 -15.86 -5.37
N GLY A 478 -7.36 -15.55 -6.19
CA GLY A 478 -8.23 -16.56 -6.81
C GLY A 478 -9.07 -17.34 -5.79
N LEU A 479 -9.47 -16.68 -4.71
CA LEU A 479 -10.34 -17.22 -3.66
C LEU A 479 -11.74 -16.60 -3.79
N ASP A 480 -12.74 -17.30 -3.26
CA ASP A 480 -14.12 -16.80 -3.25
C ASP A 480 -14.24 -15.49 -2.48
N ILE A 481 -14.80 -14.45 -3.09
CA ILE A 481 -15.11 -13.20 -2.40
C ILE A 481 -16.21 -13.39 -1.38
N ARG A 482 -16.08 -12.70 -0.25
CA ARG A 482 -17.05 -12.70 0.84
C ARG A 482 -17.73 -11.34 0.87
N LEU A 483 -18.80 -11.20 0.10
CA LEU A 483 -19.65 -10.02 0.17
C LEU A 483 -20.63 -10.17 1.34
N GLY A 484 -20.92 -9.06 2.00
CA GLY A 484 -21.88 -9.02 3.10
C GLY A 484 -23.32 -9.07 2.59
N THR A 485 -24.27 -8.83 3.49
CA THR A 485 -25.70 -8.82 3.15
C THR A 485 -26.08 -7.54 2.39
N ASP A 486 -27.05 -7.64 1.49
CA ASP A 486 -27.66 -6.49 0.79
C ASP A 486 -28.38 -5.54 1.78
N PRO A 487 -27.95 -4.28 1.93
CA PRO A 487 -28.59 -3.31 2.81
C PRO A 487 -29.82 -2.62 2.20
N ALA A 488 -30.31 -3.05 1.04
CA ALA A 488 -31.67 -2.72 0.59
C ALA A 488 -32.76 -3.20 1.57
N ALA A 489 -32.39 -3.94 2.63
CA ALA A 489 -33.25 -4.22 3.77
C ALA A 489 -33.71 -2.90 4.47
N PRO A 490 -35.02 -2.67 4.62
CA PRO A 490 -35.56 -1.53 5.36
C PRO A 490 -34.98 -1.45 6.79
N GLY A 491 -34.46 -0.29 7.20
CA GLY A 491 -33.99 -0.03 8.57
C GLY A 491 -32.46 -0.07 8.80
N GLY A 492 -31.65 -0.30 7.76
CA GLY A 492 -30.18 -0.42 7.87
C GLY A 492 -29.40 0.87 8.21
N GLY A 493 -30.05 2.03 8.20
CA GLY A 493 -29.41 3.33 8.34
C GLY A 493 -28.48 3.68 7.17
N THR A 494 -27.78 4.81 7.30
CA THR A 494 -26.80 5.34 6.34
C THR A 494 -25.47 5.58 7.07
N CYS A 495 -24.37 5.45 6.35
CA CYS A 495 -23.02 5.66 6.87
C CYS A 495 -22.30 6.77 6.11
N GLY A 496 -21.36 7.40 6.80
CA GLY A 496 -20.41 8.35 6.23
C GLY A 496 -19.19 8.46 7.12
N PHE A 497 -18.23 9.30 6.72
CA PHE A 497 -17.13 9.65 7.59
C PHE A 497 -16.82 11.14 7.56
N LEU A 498 -16.22 11.61 8.65
CA LEU A 498 -15.56 12.89 8.72
C LEU A 498 -14.13 12.68 9.25
N ALA A 499 -13.17 13.28 8.57
CA ALA A 499 -11.76 13.20 8.88
C ALA A 499 -11.15 14.60 8.99
N PHE A 500 -10.13 14.73 9.84
CA PHE A 500 -9.47 15.98 10.17
C PHE A 500 -7.99 15.90 9.79
N TYR A 501 -7.51 16.90 9.08
CA TYR A 501 -6.09 17.01 8.73
C TYR A 501 -5.28 17.55 9.92
N PRO A 502 -3.98 17.19 10.03
CA PRO A 502 -3.06 17.76 11.01
C PRO A 502 -2.87 19.27 10.82
N GLY A 503 -2.34 19.97 11.83
CA GLY A 503 -1.98 21.39 11.74
C GLY A 503 -3.10 22.38 12.08
N GLY A 504 -4.24 21.92 12.59
CA GLY A 504 -5.29 22.77 13.16
C GLY A 504 -5.21 22.83 14.68
N GLY A 505 -4.56 23.85 15.25
CA GLY A 505 -4.54 24.08 16.71
C GLY A 505 -4.08 22.88 17.56
N GLU A 506 -4.36 22.92 18.87
CA GLU A 506 -4.21 21.74 19.73
C GLU A 506 -5.30 20.71 19.40
N THR A 507 -4.90 19.47 19.12
CA THR A 507 -5.83 18.33 18.96
C THR A 507 -6.62 18.14 20.24
N ARG A 508 -7.95 18.17 20.16
CA ARG A 508 -8.83 17.98 21.32
C ARG A 508 -9.53 16.63 21.22
N ALA A 509 -9.30 15.79 22.24
CA ALA A 509 -9.94 14.49 22.33
C ALA A 509 -11.44 14.66 22.59
N ILE A 510 -12.28 14.07 21.74
CA ILE A 510 -13.72 14.00 21.98
C ILE A 510 -14.00 12.87 22.97
N ALA A 511 -14.72 13.19 24.05
CA ALA A 511 -15.04 12.20 25.08
C ALA A 511 -15.81 11.00 24.47
N PRO A 512 -15.52 9.75 24.87
CA PRO A 512 -16.18 8.56 24.31
C PRO A 512 -17.72 8.58 24.40
N ALA A 513 -18.27 9.11 25.49
CA ALA A 513 -19.73 9.27 25.63
C ALA A 513 -20.31 10.19 24.55
N ARG A 514 -19.59 11.26 24.21
CA ARG A 514 -19.99 12.19 23.15
C ARG A 514 -19.89 11.56 21.76
N LEU A 515 -18.86 10.76 21.50
CA LEU A 515 -18.74 10.00 20.25
C LEU A 515 -19.95 9.07 20.04
N ALA A 516 -20.39 8.37 21.09
CA ALA A 516 -21.56 7.51 21.03
C ALA A 516 -22.86 8.28 20.73
N GLU A 517 -23.07 9.45 21.35
CA GLU A 517 -24.22 10.33 21.07
C GLU A 517 -24.24 10.81 19.61
N LEU A 518 -23.05 11.09 19.05
CA LEU A 518 -22.85 11.50 17.67
C LEU A 518 -23.00 10.34 16.67
N GLY A 519 -23.29 9.11 17.13
CA GLY A 519 -23.41 7.95 16.26
C GLY A 519 -22.08 7.51 15.62
N VAL A 520 -20.95 7.88 16.23
CA VAL A 520 -19.64 7.39 15.82
C VAL A 520 -19.56 5.92 16.16
N VAL A 521 -19.39 5.10 15.13
CA VAL A 521 -19.22 3.64 15.25
C VAL A 521 -17.75 3.24 15.24
N GLU A 522 -16.88 4.13 14.79
CA GLU A 522 -15.45 3.91 14.77
C GLU A 522 -14.66 5.22 14.74
N HIS A 523 -13.55 5.23 15.47
CA HIS A 523 -12.55 6.28 15.47
C HIS A 523 -11.19 5.69 15.09
N ILE A 524 -10.55 6.28 14.09
CA ILE A 524 -9.23 5.91 13.60
C ILE A 524 -8.30 7.11 13.85
N ALA A 525 -7.33 6.92 14.73
CA ALA A 525 -6.27 7.89 14.99
C ALA A 525 -4.98 7.47 14.28
N THR A 526 -4.37 8.39 13.54
CA THR A 526 -3.13 8.13 12.80
C THR A 526 -1.96 8.82 13.48
N SER A 527 -1.02 8.04 14.00
CA SER A 527 0.27 8.57 14.47
C SER A 527 1.15 8.97 13.27
N GLY A 528 1.79 10.14 13.35
CA GLY A 528 2.66 10.63 12.28
C GLY A 528 1.93 11.18 11.04
N ALA A 529 0.67 11.61 11.20
CA ALA A 529 -0.01 12.41 10.19
C ALA A 529 0.74 13.73 9.95
N GLY A 530 0.81 14.16 8.70
CA GLY A 530 1.51 15.37 8.30
C GLY A 530 3.03 15.21 8.20
N ASN A 531 3.73 16.33 8.02
CA ASN A 531 5.19 16.35 7.84
C ASN A 531 5.98 16.59 9.14
N GLY A 532 5.37 16.38 10.30
CA GLY A 532 5.98 16.67 11.61
C GLY A 532 6.19 18.17 11.91
N ARG A 533 5.88 19.06 10.96
CA ARG A 533 5.95 20.53 11.08
C ARG A 533 4.60 21.20 10.85
N GLY A 534 3.50 20.46 11.03
CA GLY A 534 2.13 20.95 10.88
C GLY A 534 1.60 21.03 9.44
N GLY A 535 2.32 20.50 8.45
CA GLY A 535 1.88 20.43 7.06
C GLY A 535 1.16 19.12 6.70
N VAL A 536 0.24 19.17 5.74
CA VAL A 536 -0.47 18.00 5.16
C VAL A 536 0.26 17.54 3.90
N ARG A 537 0.50 16.23 3.74
CA ARG A 537 1.27 15.69 2.61
C ARG A 537 0.43 15.32 1.40
N HIS A 538 -0.82 14.90 1.61
CA HIS A 538 -1.75 14.43 0.57
C HIS A 538 -3.18 14.34 1.12
N SER A 539 -4.16 14.11 0.24
CA SER A 539 -5.60 14.13 0.58
C SER A 539 -6.05 13.08 1.61
N THR A 540 -5.30 12.02 1.83
CA THR A 540 -5.62 10.98 2.84
C THR A 540 -4.76 11.04 4.11
N ASP A 541 -4.02 12.13 4.32
CA ASP A 541 -3.11 12.31 5.46
C ASP A 541 -3.85 12.81 6.72
N PHE A 542 -4.84 12.03 7.16
CA PHE A 542 -5.71 12.39 8.28
C PHE A 542 -5.07 12.12 9.63
N LEU A 543 -5.26 13.04 10.57
CA LEU A 543 -4.91 12.86 11.98
C LEU A 543 -5.95 11.99 12.70
N ASP A 544 -7.22 12.40 12.59
CA ASP A 544 -8.36 11.73 13.19
C ASP A 544 -9.44 11.49 12.14
N SER A 545 -10.07 10.33 12.19
CA SER A 545 -11.13 9.93 11.27
C SER A 545 -12.23 9.22 12.01
N TYR A 546 -13.48 9.60 11.73
CA TYR A 546 -14.66 9.09 12.43
C TYR A 546 -15.65 8.53 11.42
N VAL A 547 -16.00 7.25 11.56
CA VAL A 547 -17.11 6.64 10.83
C VAL A 547 -18.38 6.85 11.63
N ILE A 548 -19.40 7.38 10.97
CA ILE A 548 -20.67 7.79 11.57
C ILE A 548 -21.77 6.97 10.92
N LYS A 549 -22.67 6.43 11.75
CA LYS A 549 -23.90 5.76 11.30
C LYS A 549 -25.11 6.52 11.79
N ALA A 550 -26.15 6.66 10.97
CA ALA A 550 -27.39 7.35 11.29
C ALA A 550 -28.61 6.60 10.71
N PRO A 551 -29.83 6.81 11.24
CA PRO A 551 -31.03 6.18 10.68
C PRO A 551 -31.40 6.69 9.26
N ASP A 552 -31.04 7.93 8.94
CA ASP A 552 -31.36 8.62 7.70
C ASP A 552 -30.27 9.68 7.36
N ASP A 553 -30.29 10.17 6.12
CA ASP A 553 -29.28 11.09 5.59
C ASP A 553 -29.30 12.46 6.30
N ASP A 554 -30.48 12.97 6.65
CA ASP A 554 -30.61 14.24 7.38
C ASP A 554 -29.97 14.16 8.77
N THR A 555 -30.15 13.02 9.47
CA THR A 555 -29.53 12.77 10.76
C THR A 555 -28.03 12.55 10.62
N LEU A 556 -27.56 11.93 9.54
CA LEU A 556 -26.13 11.78 9.26
C LEU A 556 -25.45 13.14 9.11
N LEU A 557 -26.02 14.04 8.31
CA LEU A 557 -25.48 15.37 8.07
C LEU A 557 -25.44 16.20 9.36
N ARG A 558 -26.52 16.17 10.16
CA ARG A 558 -26.51 16.84 11.48
C ARG A 558 -25.43 16.28 12.42
N ARG A 559 -25.23 14.96 12.44
CA ARG A 559 -24.18 14.32 13.26
C ARG A 559 -22.78 14.70 12.80
N ILE A 560 -22.57 14.84 11.49
CA ILE A 560 -21.30 15.31 10.91
C ILE A 560 -21.02 16.76 11.35
N ASP A 561 -22.02 17.64 11.26
CA ASP A 561 -21.88 19.03 11.70
C ASP A 561 -21.60 19.11 13.21
N ASP A 562 -22.35 18.37 14.03
CA ASP A 562 -22.16 18.32 15.48
C ASP A 562 -20.79 17.74 15.87
N LEU A 563 -20.27 16.76 15.10
CA LEU A 563 -18.95 16.19 15.30
C LEU A 563 -17.85 17.20 14.96
N GLN A 564 -18.00 17.92 13.85
CA GLN A 564 -17.07 18.99 13.48
C GLN A 564 -17.00 20.07 14.55
N ASP A 565 -18.14 20.45 15.12
CA ASP A 565 -18.21 21.40 16.23
C ASP A 565 -17.60 20.83 17.51
N ALA A 566 -17.84 19.56 17.82
CA ALA A 566 -17.26 18.89 18.98
C ALA A 566 -15.74 18.77 18.88
N TYR A 567 -15.19 18.55 17.69
CA TYR A 567 -13.74 18.45 17.46
C TYR A 567 -13.03 19.81 17.62
N ARG A 568 -13.75 20.92 17.40
CA ARG A 568 -13.20 22.29 17.52
C ARG A 568 -13.26 22.87 18.93
N ARG A 569 -14.11 22.33 19.80
CA ARG A 569 -14.31 22.79 21.19
C ARG A 569 -13.41 22.01 22.13
#